data_AF-A0A7K3UNR6-F1
#
_entry.id   AF-A0A7K3UNR6-F1
#
_cell.length_a   1.000
_cell.length_b   1.000
_cell.length_c   1.000
_cell.angle_alpha   90.00
_cell.angle_beta   90.00
_cell.angle_gamma   90.00
#
_symmetry.space_group_name_H-M   'P 1'
#
loop_
_entity.id
_entity.type
_entity.pdbx_description
1 polymer ?
#
loop_
_entity_poly.entity_id
_entity_poly.type
_entity_poly.pdbx_seq_one_letter_code
_entity_poly.pdbx_strand_id
1 'polypeptide(L)' 'VRPGDTVHAEVTIKQLIPEKRRVVMSTICTVGGKVVIEGDALVMPTSRRGLAVASTDLSGRGSK' A
#
# COMPACT_ATOMS: atom_id res chain seq x y z
N VAL A 1 6.78 -13.34 -12.19
CA VAL A 1 7.04 -13.54 -10.76
C VAL A 1 6.91 -15.02 -10.45
N ARG A 2 7.86 -15.57 -9.69
CA ARG A 2 7.85 -16.96 -9.24
C ARG A 2 7.68 -16.99 -7.72
N PRO A 3 7.11 -18.05 -7.16
CA PRO A 3 7.12 -18.25 -5.71
C PRO A 3 8.55 -18.21 -5.16
N GLY A 4 8.78 -17.38 -4.15
CA GLY A 4 10.12 -17.12 -3.58
C GLY A 4 10.76 -15.80 -4.03
N ASP A 5 10.19 -15.10 -5.02
CA ASP A 5 10.67 -13.78 -5.42
C ASP A 5 10.29 -12.71 -4.38
N THR A 6 11.25 -11.86 -4.01
CA THR A 6 10.97 -10.63 -3.25
C THR A 6 10.62 -9.50 -4.22
N VAL A 7 9.45 -8.91 -4.02
CA VAL A 7 8.95 -7.79 -4.85
C VAL A 7 9.12 -6.48 -4.10
N HIS A 8 9.72 -5.49 -4.75
CA HIS A 8 9.78 -4.11 -4.27
C HIS A 8 8.73 -3.26 -4.98
N ALA A 9 7.77 -2.73 -4.22
CA ALA A 9 6.75 -1.84 -4.75
C ALA A 9 7.10 -0.38 -4.41
N GLU A 10 7.31 0.43 -5.44
CA GLU A 10 7.42 1.87 -5.33
C GLU A 10 6.09 2.51 -5.72
N VAL A 11 5.59 3.41 -4.86
CA VAL A 11 4.30 4.05 -5.03
C VAL A 11 4.50 5.55 -5.15
N THR A 12 4.02 6.12 -6.24
CA THR A 12 4.06 7.57 -6.49
C THR A 12 2.64 8.15 -6.36
N ILE A 13 2.49 9.13 -5.48
CA ILE A 13 1.21 9.83 -5.32
C ILE A 13 1.01 10.79 -6.50
N LYS A 14 -0.03 10.55 -7.30
CA LYS A 14 -0.40 11.38 -8.44
C LYS A 14 -1.33 12.53 -8.02
N GLN A 15 -2.31 12.25 -7.17
CA GLN A 15 -3.29 13.26 -6.76
C GLN A 15 -3.92 12.94 -5.40
N LEU A 16 -4.15 13.97 -4.60
CA LEU A 16 -4.94 13.91 -3.37
C LEU A 16 -6.34 14.51 -3.62
N ILE A 17 -7.39 13.82 -3.20
CA ILE A 17 -8.79 14.24 -3.30
C ILE A 17 -9.40 14.27 -1.88
N PRO A 18 -9.16 15.32 -1.09
CA PRO A 18 -9.56 15.37 0.32
C PRO A 18 -11.07 15.30 0.54
N GLU A 19 -11.86 15.91 -0.35
CA GLU A 19 -13.33 15.96 -0.30
C GLU A 19 -13.95 14.57 -0.23
N LYS A 20 -13.39 13.63 -1.01
CA LYS A 20 -13.84 12.24 -1.07
C LYS A 20 -12.98 11.30 -0.24
N ARG A 21 -11.98 11.84 0.47
CA ARG A 21 -10.95 11.08 1.19
C ARG A 21 -10.31 10.01 0.30
N ARG A 22 -9.90 10.40 -0.91
CA ARG A 22 -9.29 9.48 -1.88
C ARG A 22 -7.91 9.96 -2.29
N VAL A 23 -7.07 9.02 -2.70
CA VAL A 23 -5.74 9.26 -3.23
C VAL A 23 -5.57 8.45 -4.50
N VAL A 24 -5.13 9.10 -5.56
CA VAL A 24 -4.73 8.46 -6.81
C VAL A 24 -3.22 8.25 -6.74
N MET A 25 -2.78 7.01 -6.94
CA MET A 25 -1.38 6.63 -6.93
C MET A 25 -1.03 5.74 -8.12
N SER A 26 0.18 5.92 -8.61
CA SER A 26 0.85 4.97 -9.51
C SER A 26 1.66 4.01 -8.66
N THR A 27 1.67 2.74 -9.01
CA THR A 27 2.47 1.71 -8.34
C THR A 27 3.31 0.98 -9.36
N ILE A 28 4.59 0.85 -9.07
CA ILE A 28 5.56 0.11 -9.87
C ILE A 28 6.15 -0.96 -8.97
N CYS A 29 5.95 -2.22 -9.33
CA CYS A 29 6.55 -3.34 -8.63
C CYS A 29 7.72 -3.88 -9.44
N THR A 30 8.87 -4.06 -8.80
CA THR A 30 10.09 -4.57 -9.40
C THR A 30 10.59 -5.82 -8.67
N VAL A 31 11.25 -6.72 -9.40
CA VAL A 31 11.97 -7.88 -8.87
C VAL A 31 13.36 -7.88 -9.49
N GLY A 32 14.40 -7.80 -8.66
CA GLY A 32 15.79 -7.76 -9.15
C GLY A 32 16.06 -6.63 -10.14
N GLY A 33 15.40 -5.48 -9.97
CA GLY A 33 15.53 -4.31 -10.86
C GLY A 33 14.68 -4.37 -12.14
N LYS A 34 13.94 -5.45 -12.39
CA LYS A 34 13.01 -5.55 -13.52
C LYS A 34 11.60 -5.21 -13.10
N VAL A 35 10.92 -4.35 -13.85
CA VAL A 35 9.49 -4.05 -13.63
C VAL A 35 8.65 -5.29 -13.99
N VAL A 36 7.81 -5.70 -13.05
CA VAL A 36 6.92 -6.87 -13.21
C VAL A 36 5.45 -6.49 -13.21
N ILE A 37 5.08 -5.42 -12.50
CA ILE A 37 3.70 -4.90 -12.45
C ILE A 37 3.78 -3.39 -12.47
N GLU A 38 2.94 -2.78 -13.29
CA GLU A 38 2.63 -1.36 -13.24
C GLU A 38 1.11 -1.24 -13.12
N GLY A 39 0.66 -0.31 -12.29
CA GLY A 39 -0.76 -0.09 -12.11
C GLY A 39 -1.07 1.25 -11.47
N ASP A 40 -2.28 1.73 -11.73
CA ASP A 40 -2.85 2.88 -11.06
C ASP A 40 -3.92 2.42 -10.08
N ALA A 41 -3.96 3.05 -8.92
CA ALA A 41 -4.91 2.75 -7.87
C ALA A 41 -5.54 4.03 -7.31
N LEU A 42 -6.83 3.92 -7.00
CA LEU A 42 -7.55 4.91 -6.23
C LEU A 42 -7.91 4.29 -4.88
N VAL A 43 -7.37 4.84 -3.79
CA VAL A 43 -7.56 4.27 -2.45
C VAL A 43 -8.17 5.30 -1.50
N MET A 44 -8.86 4.82 -0.46
CA MET A 44 -9.29 5.62 0.67
C MET A 44 -8.29 5.44 1.82
N PRO A 45 -7.38 6.39 2.08
CA PRO A 45 -6.45 6.27 3.19
C PRO A 45 -7.17 6.41 4.53
N THR A 46 -6.68 5.68 5.53
CA THR A 46 -7.10 5.87 6.91
C THR A 46 -6.53 7.18 7.46
N SER A 47 -7.38 8.15 7.79
CA SER A 47 -6.93 9.39 8.43
C SER A 47 -6.64 9.18 9.93
N ARG A 48 -5.66 9.89 10.50
CA ARG A 48 -5.36 9.86 11.95
C ARG A 48 -6.59 10.14 12.84
N ARG A 49 -7.58 10.91 12.35
CA ARG A 49 -8.83 11.19 13.08
C ARG A 49 -9.77 9.97 13.13
N GLY A 50 -9.65 9.03 12.19
CA GLY A 50 -10.41 7.78 12.17
C GLY A 50 -9.67 6.56 12.75
N LEU A 51 -8.37 6.70 13.09
CA LEU A 51 -7.52 5.59 13.50
C LEU A 51 -7.63 5.20 14.98
N ALA A 52 -8.34 5.98 15.80
CA ALA A 52 -8.51 5.68 17.23
C ALA A 52 -9.25 4.35 17.52
N VAL A 53 -9.79 3.69 16.50
CA VAL A 53 -10.63 2.49 16.65
C VAL A 53 -10.11 1.23 15.94
N ALA A 54 -8.95 1.27 15.25
CA ALA A 54 -8.52 0.17 14.38
C ALA A 54 -7.13 -0.42 14.69
N SER A 55 -6.39 0.09 15.68
CA SER A 55 -5.00 -0.32 15.94
C SER A 55 -4.83 -1.50 16.90
N THR A 56 -5.86 -2.33 17.12
CA THR A 56 -5.79 -3.42 18.12
C THR A 56 -5.21 -4.75 17.58
N ASP A 57 -5.05 -4.95 16.26
CA ASP A 57 -4.81 -6.30 15.70
C ASP A 57 -3.48 -6.49 14.95
N LEU A 58 -2.35 -6.00 15.46
CA LEU A 58 -1.03 -6.32 14.85
C LEU A 58 0.06 -6.79 15.83
N SER A 59 -0.25 -7.16 17.07
CA SER A 59 0.71 -7.80 18.00
C SER A 59 0.32 -9.22 18.44
N GLY A 60 -0.56 -9.91 17.70
CA GLY A 60 -1.22 -11.14 18.15
C GLY A 60 -0.94 -12.44 17.37
N ARG A 61 0.15 -12.59 16.63
CA ARG A 61 0.60 -13.92 16.15
C ARG A 61 1.95 -14.27 16.76
N GLY A 62 1.89 -15.14 17.77
CA GLY A 62 2.96 -15.45 18.68
C GLY A 62 4.09 -16.31 18.13
N SER A 63 5.17 -16.31 18.89
CA SER A 63 6.15 -17.39 19.01
C SER A 63 6.46 -17.56 20.50
N LYS A 64 5.64 -18.37 21.17
CA LYS A 64 6.06 -19.31 22.20
C LYS A 64 5.39 -20.63 21.89
#